data_AF-A0A4Z0N5E3-F1
#
_entry.id   AF-A0A4Z0N5E3-F1
#
_cell.length_a   1.000
_cell.length_b   1.000
_cell.length_c   1.000
_cell.angle_alpha   90.00
_cell.angle_beta   90.00
_cell.angle_gamma   90.00
#
_symmetry.space_group_name_H-M   'P 1'
#
loop_
_entity.id
_entity.type
_entity.pdbx_description
1 polymer ?
#
loop_
_entity_poly.entity_id
_entity_poly.type
_entity_poly.pdbx_seq_one_letter_code
_entity_poly.pdbx_strand_id
1 'polypeptide(L)' 'MLTVKQAARDLGITTEALRKQVKAGIGPAHHRCGNRMLFTKADVLAYRSVAAQETG' A
#
# COMPACT_ATOMS: atom_id res chain seq x y z
N MET A 1 -9.07 -5.86 -7.26
CA MET A 1 -8.63 -5.05 -6.11
C MET A 1 -7.97 -5.97 -5.07
N LEU A 2 -6.91 -5.51 -4.43
CA LEU A 2 -6.12 -6.19 -3.40
C LEU A 2 -6.59 -5.74 -2.02
N THR A 3 -6.65 -6.69 -1.08
CA THR A 3 -6.84 -6.36 0.34
C THR A 3 -5.55 -5.82 0.96
N VAL A 4 -5.64 -5.18 2.13
CA VAL A 4 -4.47 -4.76 2.93
C VAL A 4 -3.44 -5.89 3.08
N LYS A 5 -3.89 -7.13 3.30
CA LYS A 5 -3.00 -8.30 3.47
C LYS A 5 -2.25 -8.64 2.19
N GLN A 6 -2.94 -8.59 1.04
CA GLN A 6 -2.31 -8.87 -0.26
C GLN A 6 -1.37 -7.75 -0.69
N ALA A 7 -1.77 -6.50 -0.53
CA ALA A 7 -0.92 -5.34 -0.85
C ALA A 7 0.35 -5.33 0.02
N ALA A 8 0.23 -5.61 1.32
CA ALA A 8 1.38 -5.69 2.22
C ALA A 8 2.36 -6.80 1.80
N ARG A 9 1.84 -7.97 1.40
CA ARG A 9 2.66 -9.07 0.86
C ARG A 9 3.38 -8.68 -0.42
N ASP A 10 2.73 -7.98 -1.35
CA ASP A 10 3.31 -7.54 -2.63
C ASP A 10 4.42 -6.50 -2.42
N LEU A 11 4.26 -5.65 -1.40
CA LEU A 11 5.25 -4.65 -0.97
C LEU A 11 6.36 -5.22 -0.09
N GLY A 12 6.25 -6.46 0.37
CA GLY A 12 7.22 -7.06 1.29
C GLY A 12 7.22 -6.45 2.70
N ILE A 13 6.11 -5.82 3.12
CA ILE A 13 5.98 -5.18 4.44
C ILE A 13 4.86 -5.83 5.27
N THR A 14 4.79 -5.50 6.56
CA THR A 14 3.68 -5.95 7.42
C THR A 14 2.41 -5.17 7.15
N THR A 15 1.25 -5.76 7.44
CA THR A 15 -0.04 -5.07 7.32
C THR A 15 -0.15 -3.86 8.24
N GLU A 16 0.53 -3.88 9.39
CA GLU A 16 0.60 -2.75 10.32
C GLU A 16 1.44 -1.61 9.75
N ALA A 17 2.61 -1.91 9.16
CA ALA A 17 3.43 -0.92 8.47
C ALA A 17 2.65 -0.26 7.33
N LEU A 18 1.96 -1.05 6.51
CA LEU A 18 1.12 -0.52 5.42
C LEU A 18 0.01 0.39 5.96
N ARG A 19 -0.68 -0.01 7.03
CA ARG A 19 -1.72 0.83 7.67
C ARG A 19 -1.14 2.12 8.24
N LYS A 20 0.06 2.06 8.83
CA LYS A 20 0.75 3.23 9.38
C LYS A 20 1.15 4.20 8.25
N GLN A 21 1.67 3.70 7.14
CA GLN A 21 2.02 4.50 5.96
C GLN A 21 0.79 5.17 5.35
N VAL A 22 -0.29 4.43 5.17
CA VAL A 22 -1.55 5.00 4.66
C VAL A 22 -2.11 6.05 5.62
N LYS A 23 -2.07 5.80 6.93
CA LYS A 23 -2.50 6.78 7.95
C LYS A 23 -1.62 8.04 7.95
N ALA A 24 -0.33 7.89 7.66
CA ALA A 24 0.63 8.99 7.55
C ALA A 24 0.59 9.70 6.18
N GLY A 25 -0.24 9.24 5.23
CA GLY A 25 -0.35 9.82 3.89
C GLY A 25 0.79 9.45 2.92
N ILE A 26 1.70 8.56 3.33
CA ILE A 26 2.90 8.16 2.57
C ILE A 26 2.81 6.72 2.06
N GLY A 27 1.61 6.25 1.70
CA GLY A 27 1.35 4.87 1.26
C GLY A 27 0.71 4.81 -0.13
N PRO A 28 0.53 3.59 -0.70
CA PRO A 28 -0.15 3.42 -1.98
C PRO A 28 -1.58 3.95 -1.89
N ALA A 29 -2.08 4.48 -3.02
CA ALA A 29 -3.45 4.93 -3.11
C ALA A 29 -4.41 3.79 -2.79
N HIS A 30 -5.46 4.13 -2.04
CA HIS A 30 -6.42 3.16 -1.53
C HIS A 30 -7.83 3.66 -1.76
N HIS A 31 -8.73 2.71 -2.01
CA HIS A 31 -10.15 2.92 -2.11
C HIS A 31 -10.84 2.37 -0.87
N ARG A 32 -11.71 3.18 -0.28
CA ARG A 32 -12.51 2.76 0.86
C ARG A 32 -13.85 2.23 0.36
N CYS A 33 -14.06 0.93 0.52
CA CYS A 33 -15.32 0.27 0.21
C CYS A 33 -15.99 -0.14 1.54
N GLY A 34 -16.81 0.75 2.08
CA GLY A 34 -17.38 0.62 3.43
C GLY A 34 -16.27 0.58 4.50
N ASN A 35 -16.23 -0.51 5.27
CA ASN A 35 -15.22 -0.72 6.31
C ASN A 35 -13.92 -1.39 5.82
N ARG A 36 -13.81 -1.64 4.50
CA ARG A 36 -12.65 -2.31 3.90
C ARG A 36 -11.79 -1.31 3.13
N MET A 37 -10.48 -1.40 3.36
CA MET A 37 -9.47 -0.74 2.55
C MET A 37 -9.03 -1.68 1.44
N LEU A 38 -9.18 -1.21 0.21
CA LEU A 38 -8.83 -1.92 -1.00
C LEU A 38 -7.78 -1.12 -1.76
N PHE A 39 -6.86 -1.82 -2.39
CA PHE A 39 -5.79 -1.23 -3.18
C PHE A 39 -5.88 -1.77 -4.60
N THR A 40 -5.45 -1.01 -5.59
CA THR A 40 -5.23 -1.59 -6.91
C THR A 40 -3.81 -2.11 -7.01
N LYS A 41 -3.58 -3.11 -7.87
CA LYS A 41 -2.23 -3.61 -8.11
C LYS A 41 -1.33 -2.53 -8.74
N ALA A 42 -1.91 -1.67 -9.58
CA ALA A 42 -1.20 -0.56 -10.21
C ALA A 42 -0.69 0.45 -9.18
N ASP A 43 -1.54 0.87 -8.23
CA ASP A 43 -1.15 1.82 -7.17
C ASP A 43 -0.08 1.23 -6.24
N VAL A 44 -0.19 -0.06 -5.92
CA VAL A 44 0.80 -0.76 -5.10
C VAL A 44 2.15 -0.84 -5.81
N LEU A 45 2.17 -1.17 -7.11
CA LEU A 45 3.39 -1.21 -7.91
C LEU A 45 3.99 0.17 -8.15
N ALA A 46 3.15 1.18 -8.41
CA ALA A 46 3.59 2.56 -8.56
C ALA A 46 4.26 3.06 -7.27
N TYR A 47 3.64 2.80 -6.11
CA TYR A 47 4.23 3.11 -4.81
C TYR A 47 5.55 2.37 -4.59
N ARG A 48 5.62 1.06 -4.89
CA ARG A 48 6.87 0.29 -4.80
C ARG A 48 7.98 0.92 -5.65
N SER A 49 7.64 1.37 -6.85
CA SER A 49 8.61 2.00 -7.76
C SER A 49 9.12 3.33 -7.23
N VAL A 50 8.28 4.13 -6.58
CA VAL A 50 8.68 5.41 -5.97
C VAL A 50 9.46 5.18 -4.68
N ALA A 51 8.97 4.31 -3.80
CA ALA A 51 9.62 3.98 -2.52
C ALA A 51 10.99 3.33 -2.71
N ALA A 52 11.22 2.61 -3.82
CA ALA A 52 12.53 2.05 -4.16
C ALA A 52 13.55 3.11 -4.63
N GLN A 53 13.11 4.31 -5.03
CA GLN A 53 14.01 5.38 -5.50
C GLN A 53 14.49 6.30 -4.36
N GLU A 54 13.89 6.25 -3.18
CA GLU A 54 14.29 7.06 -2.01
C GLU A 54 15.32 6.37 -1.10
N THR A 55 15.85 5.22 -1.51
CA THR A 55 16.94 4.50 -0.81
C THR A 55 18.19 4.34 -1.69
N GLY A 56 18.56 5.39 -2.42
CA GLY A 56 19.79 5.49 -3.22
C GLY A 56 20.74 6.53 -2.69
#